data_AF-R2V197-F1
#
_entry.id   AF-R2V197-F1
#
_cell.length_a   1.000
_cell.length_b   1.000
_cell.length_c   1.000
_cell.angle_alpha   90.00
_cell.angle_beta   90.00
_cell.angle_gamma   90.00
#
_symmetry.space_group_name_H-M   'P 1'
#
loop_
_entity.id
_entity.type
_entity.pdbx_description
1 polymer ?
#
loop_
_entity_poly.entity_id
_entity_poly.type
_entity_poly.pdbx_seq_one_letter_code
_entity_poly.pdbx_strand_id
1 'polypeptide(L)'
;MIDEKFWNKYERNMSNPISRFFNRAEIREMEDEIRNANDFVSSYEADGLNMNSTKEYERNMAKIQQQESLLKRQAEIVGNSFMAPRAKSEGVGTELFNLEMERINFRNQYEHIIDYEAKTAETNDSLDYATELLSKEGLYLNAELYSATEVNDSRVKLVYESDLKGYIEKNFESTPSVAEIVSFAQEEKLWTKTPPDIQKEVLKELDKVDFAVEDVPFSYANYCSEFSEAENVPTVHVFNDANLPYETLSYNPEMNTWHGEKYEFNIPNPVNELQKIYNENKLSVGEIISIIEEPEMDDPSNDFMDEDQTLTGYDPDAPPNRIQAEALSEGWMWVEYPDGSGCLESPDGESYSSYEIHFDGNIEHQNLEDKHWELSIDGFSEFKNEVEQKMISKLGNQVAKSQSNEQSLVEAPVVEIRRNASAENGGLSASKDITR
;
A
#
# COMPACT_ATOMS: atom_id res chain seq x y z
N MET A 1 1.58 -23.52 -28.05
CA MET A 1 0.62 -22.41 -28.12
C MET A 1 -0.63 -22.96 -28.78
N ILE A 2 -1.76 -22.93 -28.08
CA ILE A 2 -3.02 -23.49 -28.55
C ILE A 2 -3.54 -22.64 -29.71
N ASP A 3 -3.77 -23.26 -30.86
CA ASP A 3 -4.22 -22.57 -32.07
C ASP A 3 -5.69 -22.86 -32.40
N GLU A 4 -6.21 -22.19 -33.42
CA GLU A 4 -7.62 -22.35 -33.83
C GLU A 4 -7.91 -23.77 -34.33
N LYS A 5 -6.92 -24.49 -34.86
CA LYS A 5 -7.12 -25.89 -35.29
C LYS A 5 -7.32 -26.80 -34.09
N PHE A 6 -6.60 -26.56 -33.00
CA PHE A 6 -6.81 -27.25 -31.73
C PHE A 6 -8.23 -27.01 -31.22
N TRP A 7 -8.68 -25.74 -31.15
CA TRP A 7 -10.01 -25.41 -30.63
C TRP A 7 -11.15 -26.03 -31.43
N ASN A 8 -11.09 -25.96 -32.77
CA ASN A 8 -12.07 -26.58 -33.65
C ASN A 8 -12.14 -28.11 -33.47
N LYS A 9 -10.98 -28.74 -33.23
CA LYS A 9 -10.91 -30.18 -32.96
C LYS A 9 -11.51 -30.52 -31.60
N TYR A 10 -11.24 -29.71 -30.58
CA TYR A 10 -11.77 -29.87 -29.23
C TYR A 10 -13.31 -29.75 -29.25
N GLU A 11 -13.82 -28.70 -29.89
CA GLU A 11 -15.25 -28.47 -30.06
C GLU A 11 -15.96 -29.64 -30.77
N ARG A 12 -15.40 -30.11 -31.89
CA ARG A 12 -15.94 -31.27 -32.60
C ARG A 12 -16.03 -32.50 -31.71
N ASN A 13 -14.99 -32.76 -30.93
CA ASN A 13 -14.93 -33.90 -30.01
C ASN A 13 -15.93 -33.77 -28.86
N MET A 14 -16.22 -32.54 -28.41
CA MET A 14 -17.14 -32.24 -27.33
C MET A 14 -18.62 -32.12 -27.74
N SER A 15 -18.89 -31.82 -29.02
CA SER A 15 -20.20 -31.47 -29.59
C SER A 15 -21.38 -32.39 -29.24
N ASN A 16 -21.16 -33.70 -29.12
CA ASN A 16 -22.23 -34.65 -28.84
C ASN A 16 -21.77 -35.87 -28.00
N PRO A 17 -22.70 -36.57 -27.31
CA PRO A 17 -22.36 -37.69 -26.42
C PRO A 17 -21.61 -38.84 -27.10
N ILE A 18 -21.91 -39.13 -28.37
CA ILE A 18 -21.28 -40.23 -29.12
C ILE A 18 -19.81 -39.90 -29.40
N SER A 19 -19.54 -38.69 -29.88
CA SER A 19 -18.17 -38.23 -30.17
C SER A 19 -17.33 -38.18 -28.89
N ARG A 20 -17.91 -37.71 -27.77
CA ARG A 20 -17.25 -37.70 -26.46
C ARG A 20 -16.92 -39.11 -25.95
N PHE A 21 -17.78 -40.09 -26.21
CA PHE A 21 -17.54 -41.47 -25.81
C PHE A 21 -16.36 -42.08 -26.58
N PHE A 22 -16.33 -41.91 -27.90
CA PHE A 22 -15.27 -42.49 -28.74
C PHE A 22 -13.94 -41.74 -28.64
N ASN A 23 -13.98 -40.43 -28.39
CA ASN A 23 -12.78 -39.59 -28.35
C ASN A 23 -12.34 -39.26 -26.91
N ARG A 24 -12.78 -40.04 -25.91
CA ARG A 24 -12.52 -39.74 -24.49
C ARG A 24 -11.05 -39.59 -24.13
N ALA A 25 -10.18 -40.41 -24.71
CA ALA A 25 -8.73 -40.34 -24.47
C ALA A 25 -8.13 -39.06 -25.06
N GLU A 26 -8.48 -38.75 -26.31
CA GLU A 26 -8.05 -37.53 -27.00
C GLU A 26 -8.57 -36.26 -26.31
N ILE A 27 -9.82 -36.27 -25.83
CA ILE A 27 -10.37 -35.15 -25.04
C ILE A 27 -9.54 -34.91 -23.77
N ARG A 28 -9.12 -35.97 -23.07
CA ARG A 28 -8.28 -35.83 -21.87
C ARG A 28 -6.91 -35.25 -22.19
N GLU A 29 -6.26 -35.73 -23.26
CA GLU A 29 -4.97 -35.19 -23.71
C GLU A 29 -5.09 -33.70 -24.07
N MET A 30 -6.18 -33.30 -24.72
CA MET A 30 -6.45 -31.90 -25.02
C MET A 30 -6.75 -31.08 -23.76
N GLU A 31 -7.48 -31.62 -22.77
CA GLU A 31 -7.69 -30.97 -21.48
C GLU A 31 -6.39 -30.82 -20.68
N ASP A 32 -5.48 -31.79 -20.76
CA ASP A 32 -4.14 -31.69 -20.18
C ASP A 32 -3.30 -30.62 -20.91
N GLU A 33 -3.42 -30.49 -22.23
CA GLU A 33 -2.73 -29.44 -23.01
C GLU A 33 -3.27 -28.03 -22.70
N ILE A 34 -4.59 -27.87 -22.52
CA ILE A 34 -5.22 -26.62 -22.06
C ILE A 34 -4.71 -26.25 -20.67
N ARG A 35 -4.70 -27.22 -19.74
CA ARG A 35 -4.18 -27.01 -18.38
C ARG A 35 -2.69 -26.68 -18.38
N ASN A 36 -1.87 -27.40 -19.13
CA ASN A 36 -0.43 -27.08 -19.24
C ASN A 36 -0.20 -25.70 -19.85
N ALA A 37 -1.03 -25.27 -20.79
CA ALA A 37 -0.97 -23.91 -21.33
C ALA A 37 -1.37 -22.86 -20.28
N ASN A 38 -2.39 -23.13 -19.46
CA ASN A 38 -2.74 -22.29 -18.32
C ASN A 38 -1.62 -22.26 -17.27
N ASP A 39 -1.07 -23.42 -16.90
CA ASP A 39 0.02 -23.58 -15.92
C ASP A 39 1.32 -22.90 -16.37
N PHE A 40 1.59 -22.88 -17.69
CA PHE A 40 2.71 -22.14 -18.27
C PHE A 40 2.50 -20.61 -18.21
N VAL A 41 1.25 -20.16 -18.36
CA VAL A 41 0.90 -18.74 -18.21
C VAL A 41 0.91 -18.33 -16.72
N SER A 42 0.56 -19.25 -15.83
CA SER A 42 0.49 -19.05 -14.38
C SER A 42 1.76 -19.41 -13.60
N SER A 43 2.84 -19.84 -14.27
CA SER A 43 4.11 -20.12 -13.58
C SER A 43 4.69 -18.80 -13.05
N TYR A 44 4.28 -18.45 -11.84
CA TYR A 44 4.78 -17.32 -11.09
C TYR A 44 6.29 -17.48 -10.89
N GLU A 45 7.06 -16.46 -11.25
CA GLU A 45 8.42 -16.30 -10.74
C GLU A 45 8.28 -16.03 -9.24
N ALA A 46 8.20 -17.08 -8.42
CA ALA A 46 8.40 -17.23 -6.97
C ALA A 46 7.84 -16.22 -5.94
N ASP A 47 7.48 -14.98 -6.28
CA ASP A 47 7.08 -13.92 -5.33
C ASP A 47 5.72 -13.30 -5.72
N GLY A 48 4.77 -14.13 -6.16
CA GLY A 48 3.44 -13.76 -6.68
C GLY A 48 2.47 -13.04 -5.73
N LEU A 49 2.98 -12.36 -4.70
CA LEU A 49 2.20 -11.52 -3.78
C LEU A 49 2.81 -10.14 -3.53
N ASN A 50 4.03 -9.84 -4.01
CA ASN A 50 4.66 -8.52 -3.88
C ASN A 50 5.08 -8.01 -5.27
N MET A 51 4.17 -7.32 -5.95
CA MET A 51 4.54 -6.51 -7.10
C MET A 51 5.27 -5.26 -6.64
N ASN A 52 6.40 -4.95 -7.25
CA ASN A 52 7.22 -3.80 -6.84
C ASN A 52 7.24 -2.65 -7.86
N SER A 53 6.51 -2.77 -8.98
CA SER A 53 6.44 -1.73 -10.01
C SER A 53 5.24 -1.86 -10.94
N THR A 54 4.84 -0.74 -11.57
CA THR A 54 3.77 -0.71 -12.58
C THR A 54 4.06 -1.63 -13.77
N LYS A 55 5.33 -1.74 -14.18
CA LYS A 55 5.78 -2.65 -15.26
C LYS A 55 5.57 -4.12 -14.93
N GLU A 56 5.72 -4.50 -13.67
CA GLU A 56 5.48 -5.87 -13.21
C GLU A 56 3.99 -6.20 -13.23
N TYR A 57 3.15 -5.24 -12.81
CA TYR A 57 1.70 -5.32 -12.94
C TYR A 57 1.24 -5.52 -14.38
N GLU A 58 1.70 -4.70 -15.33
CA GLU A 58 1.33 -4.82 -16.74
C GLU A 58 1.62 -6.21 -17.31
N ARG A 59 2.79 -6.78 -16.97
CA ARG A 59 3.17 -8.13 -17.41
C ARG A 59 2.27 -9.21 -16.84
N ASN A 60 1.92 -9.12 -15.55
CA ASN A 60 1.09 -10.12 -14.88
C ASN A 60 -0.38 -9.98 -15.31
N MET A 61 -0.88 -8.76 -15.53
CA MET A 61 -2.19 -8.53 -16.12
C MET A 61 -2.30 -9.09 -17.54
N ALA A 62 -1.26 -8.98 -18.36
CA ALA A 62 -1.25 -9.59 -19.69
C ALA A 62 -1.34 -11.12 -19.62
N LYS A 63 -0.70 -11.76 -18.62
CA LYS A 63 -0.82 -13.21 -18.37
C LYS A 63 -2.23 -13.58 -17.93
N ILE A 64 -2.84 -12.84 -17.00
CA ILE A 64 -4.22 -13.07 -16.55
C ILE A 64 -5.20 -12.98 -17.73
N GLN A 65 -5.08 -11.96 -18.57
CA GLN A 65 -5.91 -11.80 -19.76
C GLN A 65 -5.74 -12.98 -20.74
N GLN A 66 -4.51 -13.49 -20.88
CA GLN A 66 -4.23 -14.66 -21.70
C GLN A 66 -4.89 -15.92 -21.13
N GLN A 67 -4.81 -16.15 -19.81
CA GLN A 67 -5.45 -17.28 -19.14
C GLN A 67 -6.98 -17.19 -19.21
N GLU A 68 -7.53 -16.00 -19.01
CA GLU A 68 -8.97 -15.73 -19.11
C GLU A 68 -9.50 -16.07 -20.50
N SER A 69 -8.76 -15.69 -21.56
CA SER A 69 -9.10 -16.02 -22.94
C SER A 69 -9.18 -17.54 -23.17
N LEU A 70 -8.22 -18.30 -22.66
CA LEU A 70 -8.18 -19.77 -22.77
C LEU A 70 -9.36 -20.41 -22.03
N LEU A 71 -9.61 -20.00 -20.78
CA LEU A 71 -10.69 -20.53 -19.95
C LEU A 71 -12.07 -20.17 -20.49
N LYS A 72 -12.28 -18.93 -20.97
CA LYS A 72 -13.54 -18.52 -21.61
C LYS A 72 -13.83 -19.36 -22.86
N ARG A 73 -12.81 -19.61 -23.68
CA ARG A 73 -12.96 -20.46 -24.88
C ARG A 73 -13.30 -21.90 -24.52
N GLN A 74 -12.68 -22.44 -23.47
CA GLN A 74 -13.01 -23.77 -22.95
C GLN A 74 -14.44 -23.82 -22.40
N ALA A 75 -14.86 -22.81 -21.63
CA ALA A 75 -16.19 -22.69 -21.05
C ALA A 75 -17.28 -22.64 -22.13
N GLU A 76 -17.06 -21.86 -23.20
CA GLU A 76 -17.97 -21.78 -24.35
C GLU A 76 -18.19 -23.15 -24.99
N ILE A 77 -17.11 -23.89 -25.26
CA ILE A 77 -17.18 -25.20 -25.89
C ILE A 77 -17.87 -26.22 -24.97
N VAL A 78 -17.54 -26.23 -23.68
CA VAL A 78 -18.14 -27.15 -22.70
C VAL A 78 -19.63 -26.81 -22.48
N GLY A 79 -19.98 -25.52 -22.40
CA GLY A 79 -21.35 -25.04 -22.20
C GLY A 79 -22.26 -25.29 -23.40
N ASN A 80 -21.74 -25.17 -24.62
CA ASN A 80 -22.49 -25.45 -25.85
C ASN A 80 -22.62 -26.95 -26.17
N SER A 81 -21.93 -27.82 -25.42
CA SER A 81 -21.94 -29.26 -25.65
C SER A 81 -23.21 -29.91 -25.10
N PHE A 82 -24.00 -30.54 -25.98
CA PHE A 82 -25.22 -31.25 -25.60
C PHE A 82 -24.92 -32.38 -24.59
N MET A 83 -25.46 -32.26 -23.37
CA MET A 83 -25.21 -33.14 -22.22
C MET A 83 -23.74 -33.25 -21.80
N ALA A 84 -22.97 -32.15 -21.86
CA ALA A 84 -21.68 -32.07 -21.17
C ALA A 84 -21.83 -32.47 -19.68
N PRO A 85 -20.82 -33.14 -19.08
CA PRO A 85 -20.89 -33.48 -17.67
C PRO A 85 -20.90 -32.19 -16.85
N ARG A 86 -21.88 -32.04 -15.95
CA ARG A 86 -22.05 -30.86 -15.09
C ARG A 86 -20.76 -30.49 -14.34
N ALA A 87 -20.06 -31.50 -13.81
CA ALA A 87 -18.76 -31.33 -13.13
C ALA A 87 -17.67 -30.67 -14.02
N LYS A 88 -17.72 -30.82 -15.34
CA LYS A 88 -16.78 -30.16 -16.26
C LYS A 88 -17.09 -28.67 -16.45
N SER A 89 -18.39 -28.34 -16.56
CA SER A 89 -18.82 -26.94 -16.64
C SER A 89 -18.56 -26.22 -15.32
N GLU A 90 -18.78 -26.88 -14.19
CA GLU A 90 -18.52 -26.35 -12.86
C GLU A 90 -17.02 -26.14 -12.63
N GLY A 91 -16.17 -27.10 -13.03
CA GLY A 91 -14.71 -26.97 -12.90
C GLY A 91 -14.13 -25.75 -13.63
N VAL A 92 -14.53 -25.53 -14.89
CA VAL A 92 -14.08 -24.33 -15.65
C VAL A 92 -14.65 -23.04 -15.04
N GLY A 93 -15.88 -23.10 -14.51
CA GLY A 93 -16.49 -21.98 -13.78
C GLY A 93 -15.71 -21.59 -12.52
N THR A 94 -15.26 -22.58 -11.74
CA THR A 94 -14.41 -22.35 -10.56
C THR A 94 -13.06 -21.74 -10.93
N GLU A 95 -12.42 -22.21 -12.01
CA GLU A 95 -11.14 -21.64 -12.47
C GLU A 95 -11.29 -20.19 -12.94
N LEU A 96 -12.39 -19.86 -13.65
CA LEU A 96 -12.70 -18.48 -14.02
C LEU A 96 -12.96 -17.58 -12.80
N PHE A 97 -13.67 -18.09 -11.79
CA PHE A 97 -13.90 -17.37 -10.55
C PHE A 97 -12.59 -17.08 -9.79
N ASN A 98 -11.72 -18.08 -9.66
CA ASN A 98 -10.43 -17.89 -9.00
C ASN A 98 -9.56 -16.86 -9.73
N LEU A 99 -9.55 -16.89 -11.07
CA LEU A 99 -8.82 -15.91 -11.88
C LEU A 99 -9.38 -14.49 -11.73
N GLU A 100 -10.69 -14.34 -11.58
CA GLU A 100 -11.32 -13.05 -11.30
C GLU A 100 -10.93 -12.50 -9.93
N MET A 101 -10.92 -13.35 -8.88
CA MET A 101 -10.44 -12.96 -7.56
C MET A 101 -8.97 -12.53 -7.57
N GLU A 102 -8.14 -13.24 -8.33
CA GLU A 102 -6.73 -12.91 -8.53
C GLU A 102 -6.56 -11.57 -9.26
N ARG A 103 -7.36 -11.30 -10.29
CA ARG A 103 -7.39 -10.01 -10.99
C ARG A 103 -7.74 -8.85 -10.06
N ILE A 104 -8.75 -9.03 -9.20
CA ILE A 104 -9.16 -8.04 -8.21
C ILE A 104 -7.99 -7.75 -7.25
N ASN A 105 -7.35 -8.79 -6.73
CA ASN A 105 -6.19 -8.64 -5.85
C ASN A 105 -5.05 -7.86 -6.52
N PHE A 106 -4.70 -8.18 -7.77
CA PHE A 106 -3.67 -7.44 -8.49
C PHE A 106 -4.04 -5.98 -8.77
N ARG A 107 -5.31 -5.70 -9.09
CA ARG A 107 -5.77 -4.31 -9.27
C ARG A 107 -5.57 -3.51 -7.97
N ASN A 108 -5.94 -4.08 -6.84
CA ASN A 108 -5.77 -3.41 -5.54
C ASN A 108 -4.29 -3.12 -5.27
N GLN A 109 -3.38 -4.07 -5.53
CA GLN A 109 -1.94 -3.84 -5.42
C GLN A 109 -1.42 -2.75 -6.37
N TYR A 110 -1.96 -2.68 -7.59
CA TYR A 110 -1.56 -1.69 -8.59
C TYR A 110 -1.88 -0.25 -8.18
N GLU A 111 -3.02 -0.02 -7.54
CA GLU A 111 -3.38 1.32 -7.06
C GLU A 111 -2.37 1.81 -6.00
N HIS A 112 -1.92 0.92 -5.11
CA HIS A 112 -0.84 1.23 -4.17
C HIS A 112 0.49 1.52 -4.86
N ILE A 113 0.83 0.78 -5.92
CA ILE A 113 2.08 0.99 -6.68
C ILE A 113 2.05 2.33 -7.45
N ILE A 114 0.91 2.73 -8.01
CA ILE A 114 0.79 4.04 -8.67
C ILE A 114 0.98 5.16 -7.66
N ASP A 115 0.28 5.11 -6.52
CA ASP A 115 0.44 6.11 -5.45
C ASP A 115 1.89 6.17 -4.96
N TYR A 116 2.53 5.01 -4.82
CA TYR A 116 3.94 4.87 -4.49
C TYR A 116 4.87 5.54 -5.52
N GLU A 117 4.72 5.23 -6.81
CA GLU A 117 5.56 5.79 -7.88
C GLU A 117 5.35 7.30 -7.99
N ALA A 118 4.10 7.78 -7.82
CA ALA A 118 3.76 9.20 -7.82
C ALA A 118 4.42 9.95 -6.66
N LYS A 119 4.24 9.50 -5.41
CA LYS A 119 4.86 10.11 -4.23
C LYS A 119 6.38 10.12 -4.30
N THR A 120 6.99 9.04 -4.81
CA THR A 120 8.44 8.96 -5.01
C THR A 120 8.90 10.01 -6.03
N ALA A 121 8.18 10.15 -7.15
CA ALA A 121 8.48 11.16 -8.16
C ALA A 121 8.36 12.59 -7.60
N GLU A 122 7.26 12.91 -6.92
CA GLU A 122 7.06 14.24 -6.31
C GLU A 122 8.10 14.57 -5.25
N THR A 123 8.54 13.57 -4.48
CA THR A 123 9.61 13.73 -3.48
C THR A 123 10.95 14.01 -4.15
N ASN A 124 11.24 13.33 -5.27
CA ASN A 124 12.44 13.61 -6.07
C ASN A 124 12.39 15.00 -6.69
N ASP A 125 11.25 15.46 -7.18
CA ASP A 125 11.09 16.83 -7.67
C ASP A 125 11.33 17.86 -6.55
N SER A 126 10.86 17.57 -5.34
CA SER A 126 11.12 18.39 -4.16
C SER A 126 12.61 18.38 -3.75
N LEU A 127 13.30 17.24 -3.86
CA LEU A 127 14.74 17.12 -3.62
C LEU A 127 15.56 17.91 -4.65
N ASP A 128 15.19 17.82 -5.93
CA ASP A 128 15.82 18.56 -7.02
C ASP A 128 15.64 20.08 -6.82
N TYR A 129 14.43 20.51 -6.46
CA TYR A 129 14.16 21.92 -6.18
C TYR A 129 14.91 22.42 -4.93
N ALA A 130 14.97 21.62 -3.86
CA ALA A 130 15.77 21.93 -2.67
C ALA A 130 17.26 22.07 -3.03
N THR A 131 17.77 21.19 -3.88
CA THR A 131 19.14 21.24 -4.41
C THR A 131 19.38 22.51 -5.21
N GLU A 132 18.47 22.89 -6.11
CA GLU A 132 18.57 24.12 -6.89
C GLU A 132 18.55 25.36 -5.98
N LEU A 133 17.63 25.41 -5.01
CA LEU A 133 17.51 26.52 -4.06
C LEU A 133 18.80 26.72 -3.26
N LEU A 134 19.34 25.63 -2.70
CA LEU A 134 20.59 25.67 -1.96
C LEU A 134 21.77 26.07 -2.85
N SER A 135 21.80 25.61 -4.10
CA SER A 135 22.88 25.93 -5.04
C SER A 135 22.97 27.42 -5.37
N LYS A 136 21.84 28.15 -5.37
CA LYS A 136 21.81 29.62 -5.54
C LYS A 136 22.51 30.35 -4.40
N GLU A 137 22.48 29.75 -3.20
CA GLU A 137 23.17 30.24 -2.00
C GLU A 137 24.58 29.63 -1.85
N GLY A 138 25.07 28.88 -2.85
CA GLY A 138 26.39 28.24 -2.81
C GLY A 138 26.48 27.04 -1.88
N LEU A 139 25.35 26.38 -1.60
CA LEU A 139 25.25 25.15 -0.84
C LEU A 139 24.76 23.99 -1.71
N TYR A 140 25.13 22.78 -1.34
CA TYR A 140 24.82 21.57 -2.09
C TYR A 140 24.40 20.48 -1.11
N LEU A 141 23.24 19.87 -1.36
CA LEU A 141 22.84 18.65 -0.65
C LEU A 141 23.84 17.52 -0.93
N ASN A 142 23.96 16.61 0.02
CA ASN A 142 24.75 15.40 -0.18
C ASN A 142 24.15 14.57 -1.32
N ALA A 143 25.00 14.10 -2.23
CA ALA A 143 24.59 13.35 -3.41
C ALA A 143 24.00 11.96 -3.09
N GLU A 144 24.29 11.42 -1.89
CA GLU A 144 23.77 10.13 -1.42
C GLU A 144 22.45 10.26 -0.65
N LEU A 145 21.83 11.45 -0.63
CA LEU A 145 20.48 11.65 -0.11
C LEU A 145 19.47 11.34 -1.22
N TYR A 146 18.58 10.38 -0.98
CA TYR A 146 17.56 9.97 -1.95
C TYR A 146 16.21 9.69 -1.28
N SER A 147 15.15 9.72 -2.07
CA SER A 147 13.84 9.26 -1.62
C SER A 147 13.76 7.73 -1.71
N ALA A 148 13.32 7.11 -0.62
CA ALA A 148 12.93 5.73 -0.58
C ALA A 148 11.48 5.66 -0.14
N THR A 149 10.74 4.68 -0.64
CA THR A 149 9.39 4.41 -0.17
C THR A 149 9.25 2.89 -0.17
N GLU A 150 8.47 2.32 0.72
CA GLU A 150 8.20 0.88 0.72
C GLU A 150 6.78 0.68 0.19
N VAL A 151 6.57 -0.27 -0.74
CA VAL A 151 5.24 -0.50 -1.36
C VAL A 151 4.16 -0.81 -0.30
N ASN A 152 4.56 -1.32 0.87
CA ASN A 152 3.67 -1.66 1.97
C ASN A 152 3.60 -0.59 3.08
N ASP A 153 4.39 0.49 2.99
CA ASP A 153 4.37 1.60 3.93
C ASP A 153 3.94 2.85 3.16
N SER A 154 2.76 3.39 3.50
CA SER A 154 2.22 4.59 2.85
C SER A 154 3.08 5.85 3.05
N ARG A 155 4.15 5.73 3.83
CA ARG A 155 5.06 6.79 4.23
C ARG A 155 6.25 6.89 3.28
N VAL A 156 6.53 8.13 2.90
CA VAL A 156 7.74 8.49 2.15
C VAL A 156 8.92 8.55 3.13
N LYS A 157 10.06 8.03 2.71
CA LYS A 157 11.32 8.10 3.47
C LYS A 157 12.33 8.92 2.72
N LEU A 158 13.05 9.77 3.42
CA LEU A 158 14.34 10.28 2.95
C LEU A 158 15.43 9.46 3.60
N VAL A 159 16.34 8.95 2.78
CA VAL A 159 17.42 8.06 3.20
C VAL A 159 18.75 8.67 2.76
N TYR A 160 19.68 8.72 3.71
CA TYR A 160 21.09 8.99 3.46
C TYR A 160 21.89 7.75 3.87
N GLU A 161 22.65 7.21 2.92
CA GLU A 161 23.55 6.08 3.15
C GLU A 161 24.95 6.59 3.52
N SER A 162 25.36 6.30 4.75
CA SER A 162 26.68 6.66 5.30
C SER A 162 27.49 5.41 5.57
N ASP A 163 28.72 5.35 5.06
CA ASP A 163 29.66 4.28 5.37
C ASP A 163 30.05 4.27 6.87
N LEU A 164 29.92 5.39 7.57
CA LEU A 164 30.19 5.49 8.99
C LEU A 164 29.01 5.12 9.89
N LYS A 165 27.81 5.64 9.55
CA LYS A 165 26.64 5.60 10.43
C LYS A 165 25.58 4.58 9.99
N GLY A 166 25.77 3.94 8.83
CA GLY A 166 24.74 3.15 8.16
C GLY A 166 23.69 4.07 7.54
N TYR A 167 22.40 3.72 7.72
CA TYR A 167 21.30 4.51 7.17
C TYR A 167 20.85 5.59 8.16
N ILE A 168 20.82 6.84 7.70
CA ILE A 168 20.07 7.91 8.36
C ILE A 168 18.76 8.06 7.59
N GLU A 169 17.64 7.84 8.26
CA GLU A 169 16.31 7.87 7.63
C GLU A 169 15.35 8.80 8.38
N LYS A 170 14.51 9.50 7.62
CA LYS A 170 13.36 10.27 8.16
C LYS A 170 12.10 9.89 7.41
N ASN A 171 11.08 9.49 8.16
CA ASN A 171 9.78 9.11 7.65
C ASN A 171 8.85 10.32 7.60
N PHE A 172 8.06 10.43 6.53
CA PHE A 172 7.05 11.45 6.33
C PHE A 172 5.71 10.79 6.00
N GLU A 173 4.64 11.31 6.61
CA GLU A 173 3.27 10.81 6.39
C GLU A 173 2.73 11.17 4.99
N SER A 174 3.32 12.19 4.36
CA SER A 174 3.04 12.66 3.01
C SER A 174 4.32 13.06 2.29
N THR A 175 4.24 13.40 1.00
CA THR A 175 5.35 14.01 0.25
C THR A 175 5.94 15.19 1.05
N PRO A 176 7.23 15.18 1.43
CA PRO A 176 7.83 16.25 2.20
C PRO A 176 7.98 17.52 1.36
N SER A 177 7.66 18.66 1.96
CA SER A 177 7.92 19.96 1.36
C SER A 177 9.42 20.26 1.28
N VAL A 178 9.80 21.14 0.35
CA VAL A 178 11.18 21.64 0.20
C VAL A 178 11.74 22.16 1.54
N ALA A 179 10.94 22.86 2.33
CA ALA A 179 11.34 23.37 3.64
C ALA A 179 11.67 22.26 4.64
N GLU A 180 10.88 21.18 4.64
CA GLU A 180 11.12 20.01 5.49
C GLU A 180 12.38 19.25 5.07
N ILE A 181 12.62 19.12 3.76
CA ILE A 181 13.85 18.53 3.20
C ILE A 181 15.07 19.33 3.66
N VAL A 182 15.05 20.66 3.48
CA VAL A 182 16.17 21.52 3.87
C VAL A 182 16.38 21.50 5.38
N SER A 183 15.30 21.50 6.17
CA SER A 183 15.39 21.41 7.64
C SER A 183 16.02 20.08 8.07
N PHE A 184 15.62 18.96 7.46
CA PHE A 184 16.23 17.65 7.72
C PHE A 184 17.72 17.63 7.34
N ALA A 185 18.07 18.14 6.16
CA ALA A 185 19.46 18.23 5.73
C ALA A 185 20.29 19.10 6.68
N GLN A 186 19.72 20.16 7.24
CA GLN A 186 20.38 20.98 8.25
C GLN A 186 20.55 20.27 9.60
N GLU A 187 19.50 19.61 10.10
CA GLU A 187 19.51 18.84 11.36
C GLU A 187 20.59 17.76 11.33
N GLU A 188 20.66 17.01 10.23
CA GLU A 188 21.59 15.89 10.05
C GLU A 188 22.93 16.29 9.41
N LYS A 189 23.14 17.59 9.11
CA LYS A 189 24.35 18.14 8.48
C LYS A 189 24.69 17.50 7.12
N LEU A 190 23.67 17.29 6.29
CA LEU A 190 23.73 16.65 4.96
C LEU A 190 23.90 17.65 3.80
N TRP A 191 24.52 18.80 4.05
CA TRP A 191 24.84 19.78 3.03
C TRP A 191 26.30 20.22 3.12
N THR A 192 26.85 20.74 2.02
CA THR A 192 28.21 21.25 1.96
C THR A 192 28.28 22.47 1.06
N LYS A 193 29.32 23.29 1.21
CA LYS A 193 29.67 24.37 0.26
C LYS A 193 30.40 23.86 -0.98
N THR A 194 30.80 22.59 -0.97
CA THR A 194 31.59 22.00 -2.05
C THR A 194 30.66 21.39 -3.09
N PRO A 195 30.72 21.81 -4.36
CA PRO A 195 29.96 21.18 -5.44
C PRO A 195 30.22 19.66 -5.56
N PRO A 196 29.21 18.84 -5.92
CA PRO A 196 29.34 17.38 -5.98
C PRO A 196 30.46 16.85 -6.89
N ASP A 197 30.77 17.54 -7.99
CA ASP A 197 31.88 17.20 -8.89
C ASP A 197 33.25 17.38 -8.22
N ILE A 198 33.41 18.45 -7.44
CA ILE A 198 34.63 18.70 -6.65
C ILE A 198 34.74 17.70 -5.50
N GLN A 199 33.64 17.37 -4.81
CA GLN A 199 33.63 16.34 -3.76
C GLN A 199 34.14 15.00 -4.32
N LYS A 200 33.62 14.56 -5.48
CA LYS A 200 34.03 13.33 -6.16
C LYS A 200 35.51 13.37 -6.57
N GLU A 201 36.00 14.51 -7.03
CA GLU A 201 37.41 14.68 -7.38
C GLU A 201 38.32 14.59 -6.15
N VAL A 202 37.95 15.24 -5.04
CA VAL A 202 38.67 15.19 -3.77
C VAL A 202 38.78 13.75 -3.28
N LEU A 203 37.65 13.03 -3.18
CA LEU A 203 37.63 11.63 -2.75
C LEU A 203 38.55 10.77 -3.62
N LYS A 204 38.41 10.89 -4.95
CA LYS A 204 39.21 10.13 -5.92
C LYS A 204 40.70 10.42 -5.85
N GLU A 205 41.12 11.67 -5.60
CA GLU A 205 42.54 11.99 -5.51
C GLU A 205 43.15 11.62 -4.15
N LEU A 206 42.39 11.76 -3.06
CA LEU A 206 42.81 11.30 -1.73
C LEU A 206 42.92 9.78 -1.66
N ASP A 207 42.06 9.05 -2.39
CA ASP A 207 42.10 7.59 -2.53
C ASP A 207 43.45 7.05 -3.05
N LYS A 208 44.20 7.90 -3.78
CA LYS A 208 45.52 7.54 -4.34
C LYS A 208 46.67 7.74 -3.35
N VAL A 209 46.40 8.33 -2.19
CA VAL A 209 47.43 8.66 -1.21
C VAL A 209 47.64 7.47 -0.28
N ASP A 210 48.88 7.01 -0.16
CA ASP A 210 49.24 5.97 0.81
C ASP A 210 49.35 6.58 2.21
N PHE A 211 48.37 6.29 3.08
CA PHE A 211 48.39 6.72 4.48
C PHE A 211 49.21 5.74 5.35
N ALA A 212 50.53 5.77 5.19
CA ALA A 212 51.44 4.98 6.03
C ALA A 212 51.76 5.72 7.33
N VAL A 213 51.44 5.13 8.48
CA VAL A 213 51.82 5.63 9.82
C VAL A 213 52.90 4.70 10.38
N GLU A 214 54.05 5.26 10.82
CA GLU A 214 55.24 4.47 11.20
C GLU A 214 54.96 3.41 12.30
N ASP A 215 53.99 3.66 13.17
CA ASP A 215 53.64 2.79 14.30
C ASP A 215 52.48 1.81 14.02
N VAL A 216 51.91 1.78 12.81
CA VAL A 216 50.85 0.84 12.42
C VAL A 216 51.43 -0.19 11.42
N PRO A 217 51.66 -1.45 11.83
CA PRO A 217 52.43 -2.44 11.07
C PRO A 217 51.77 -2.95 9.78
N PHE A 218 50.66 -2.36 9.36
CA PHE A 218 49.95 -2.72 8.16
C PHE A 218 49.60 -1.45 7.38
N SER A 219 50.36 -1.14 6.33
CA SER A 219 49.92 -0.18 5.32
C SER A 219 48.87 -0.90 4.47
N TYR A 220 47.61 -0.81 4.88
CA TYR A 220 46.52 -1.32 4.08
C TYR A 220 46.22 -0.33 2.95
N ALA A 221 45.73 -0.87 1.82
CA ALA A 221 45.10 -0.03 0.82
C ALA A 221 43.93 0.68 1.52
N ASN A 222 44.01 1.99 1.64
CA ASN A 222 42.97 2.79 2.23
C ASN A 222 42.12 3.35 1.12
N TYR A 223 40.84 3.53 1.38
CA TYR A 223 39.97 4.23 0.45
C TYR A 223 39.20 5.37 1.13
N CYS A 224 38.90 6.40 0.35
CA CYS A 224 38.12 7.56 0.78
C CYS A 224 36.72 7.47 0.18
N SER A 225 35.67 7.46 1.01
CA SER A 225 34.30 7.27 0.53
C SER A 225 33.28 8.32 0.95
N GLU A 226 33.44 8.97 2.09
CA GLU A 226 32.45 9.93 2.60
C GLU A 226 33.06 11.33 2.70
N PHE A 227 32.46 12.28 1.98
CA PHE A 227 32.74 13.71 2.08
C PHE A 227 31.61 14.38 2.86
N SER A 228 31.94 15.11 3.91
CA SER A 228 30.97 15.86 4.71
C SER A 228 31.53 17.23 5.09
N GLU A 229 30.67 18.10 5.63
CA GLU A 229 31.10 19.39 6.14
C GLU A 229 30.53 19.61 7.55
N ALA A 230 31.43 19.78 8.52
CA ALA A 230 31.07 20.09 9.90
C ALA A 230 31.63 21.46 10.25
N GLU A 231 30.78 22.38 10.72
CA GLU A 231 31.21 23.70 11.20
C GLU A 231 32.09 24.48 10.20
N ASN A 232 31.75 24.39 8.90
CA ASN A 232 32.51 25.01 7.80
C ASN A 232 33.90 24.39 7.55
N VAL A 233 34.10 23.15 7.98
CA VAL A 233 35.32 22.37 7.75
C VAL A 233 34.98 21.13 6.91
N PRO A 234 35.47 21.04 5.67
CA PRO A 234 35.39 19.82 4.87
C PRO A 234 36.07 18.67 5.57
N THR A 235 35.39 17.54 5.61
CA THR A 235 35.83 16.34 6.30
C THR A 235 35.72 15.16 5.34
N VAL A 236 36.75 14.32 5.29
CA VAL A 236 36.79 13.08 4.51
C VAL A 236 37.11 11.91 5.42
N HIS A 237 36.37 10.82 5.28
CA HIS A 237 36.60 9.60 6.05
C HIS A 237 37.43 8.60 5.25
N VAL A 238 38.45 8.05 5.92
CA VAL A 238 39.39 7.08 5.36
C VAL A 238 39.09 5.72 5.99
N PHE A 239 38.93 4.71 5.15
CA PHE A 239 38.64 3.34 5.54
C PHE A 239 39.84 2.45 5.21
N ASN A 240 40.04 1.40 6.00
CA ASN A 240 41.04 0.38 5.70
C ASN A 240 40.50 -0.70 4.73
N ASP A 241 41.34 -1.67 4.39
CA ASP A 241 41.01 -2.80 3.50
C ASP A 241 39.92 -3.74 4.02
N ALA A 242 39.56 -3.63 5.30
CA ALA A 242 38.45 -4.33 5.92
C ALA A 242 37.15 -3.49 5.95
N ASN A 243 37.10 -2.36 5.23
CA ASN A 243 36.02 -1.37 5.24
C ASN A 243 35.70 -0.83 6.64
N LEU A 244 36.71 -0.76 7.51
CA LEU A 244 36.56 -0.18 8.85
C LEU A 244 37.08 1.25 8.88
N PRO A 245 36.41 2.18 9.59
CA PRO A 245 36.89 3.54 9.76
C PRO A 245 38.31 3.56 10.34
N TYR A 246 39.26 4.16 9.61
CA TYR A 246 40.67 4.17 9.95
C TYR A 246 41.10 5.54 10.49
N GLU A 247 40.75 6.61 9.77
CA GLU A 247 41.13 7.99 10.02
C GLU A 247 40.06 8.97 9.49
N THR A 248 40.03 10.17 10.05
CA THR A 248 39.26 11.31 9.56
C THR A 248 40.21 12.42 9.14
N LEU A 249 39.99 12.97 7.95
CA LEU A 249 40.77 14.07 7.41
C LEU A 249 39.94 15.35 7.45
N SER A 250 40.44 16.37 8.13
CA SER A 250 39.83 17.69 8.20
C SER A 250 40.62 18.70 7.37
N TYR A 251 39.95 19.42 6.46
CA TYR A 251 40.62 20.35 5.55
C TYR A 251 40.93 21.69 6.21
N ASN A 252 42.19 22.12 6.10
CA ASN A 252 42.63 23.45 6.52
C ASN A 252 42.87 24.35 5.30
N PRO A 253 42.00 25.35 5.05
CA PRO A 253 42.12 26.24 3.88
C PRO A 253 43.30 27.21 3.95
N GLU A 254 43.74 27.60 5.16
CA GLU A 254 44.89 28.51 5.35
C GLU A 254 46.22 27.85 4.94
N MET A 255 46.36 26.56 5.29
CA MET A 255 47.54 25.77 4.93
C MET A 255 47.41 25.06 3.59
N ASN A 256 46.20 24.99 3.02
CA ASN A 256 45.86 24.18 1.84
C ASN A 256 46.22 22.70 2.03
N THR A 257 45.89 22.14 3.20
CA THR A 257 46.23 20.77 3.57
C THR A 257 45.08 20.07 4.26
N TRP A 258 44.99 18.76 4.07
CA TRP A 258 44.16 17.86 4.86
C TRP A 258 44.93 17.39 6.08
N HIS A 259 44.34 17.53 7.26
CA HIS A 259 44.92 17.14 8.54
C HIS A 259 44.27 15.86 9.04
N GLY A 260 45.08 14.83 9.35
CA GLY A 260 44.59 13.60 9.98
C GLY A 260 44.33 13.81 11.47
N GLU A 261 43.10 13.60 11.92
CA GLU A 261 42.67 13.89 13.28
C GLU A 261 43.26 12.92 14.32
N LYS A 262 43.46 11.65 13.95
CA LYS A 262 43.94 10.60 14.87
C LYS A 262 45.46 10.49 14.88
N TYR A 263 46.11 10.61 13.74
CA TYR A 263 47.56 10.40 13.59
C TYR A 263 48.36 11.68 13.32
N GLU A 264 47.73 12.86 13.36
CA GLU A 264 48.34 14.20 13.28
C GLU A 264 49.31 14.42 12.09
N PHE A 265 49.03 13.82 10.93
CA PHE A 265 49.78 14.09 9.69
C PHE A 265 49.07 15.12 8.81
N ASN A 266 49.79 15.68 7.83
CA ASN A 266 49.23 16.63 6.87
C ASN A 266 49.48 16.16 5.44
N ILE A 267 48.46 16.26 4.60
CA ILE A 267 48.51 15.93 3.17
C ILE A 267 48.23 17.21 2.37
N PRO A 268 49.06 17.55 1.38
CA PRO A 268 48.75 18.64 0.45
C PRO A 268 47.39 18.43 -0.21
N ASN A 269 46.57 19.48 -0.29
CA ASN A 269 45.29 19.41 -0.96
C ASN A 269 45.46 19.06 -2.46
N PRO A 270 44.83 17.97 -2.95
CA PRO A 270 44.96 17.59 -4.35
C PRO A 270 44.09 18.43 -5.30
N VAL A 271 43.06 19.14 -4.80
CA VAL A 271 42.08 19.86 -5.63
C VAL A 271 42.06 21.36 -5.30
N ASN A 272 42.66 22.18 -6.16
CA ASN A 272 42.90 23.60 -5.91
C ASN A 272 41.61 24.44 -5.80
N GLU A 273 40.55 24.00 -6.45
CA GLU A 273 39.22 24.61 -6.47
C GLU A 273 38.62 24.66 -5.06
N LEU A 274 38.89 23.63 -4.24
CA LEU A 274 38.44 23.57 -2.85
C LEU A 274 38.99 24.74 -2.03
N GLN A 275 40.25 25.13 -2.26
CA GLN A 275 40.85 26.26 -1.55
C GLN A 275 40.12 27.58 -1.85
N LYS A 276 39.68 27.78 -3.09
CA LYS A 276 38.95 29.00 -3.48
C LYS A 276 37.60 29.07 -2.75
N ILE A 277 36.86 27.96 -2.71
CA ILE A 277 35.55 27.87 -2.06
C ILE A 277 35.62 28.31 -0.59
N TYR A 278 36.59 27.78 0.17
CA TYR A 278 36.69 28.06 1.61
C TYR A 278 37.47 29.33 1.96
N ASN A 279 38.20 29.92 1.01
CA ASN A 279 38.82 31.25 1.20
C ASN A 279 37.88 32.41 0.84
N GLU A 280 36.92 32.20 -0.06
CA GLU A 280 36.06 33.26 -0.60
C GLU A 280 34.69 33.36 0.10
N ASN A 281 34.17 32.29 0.71
CA ASN A 281 32.78 32.25 1.24
C ASN A 281 32.67 32.11 2.77
N LYS A 282 32.54 33.25 3.47
CA LYS A 282 32.02 33.31 4.86
C LYS A 282 30.49 33.41 4.88
N LEU A 283 29.79 32.47 4.25
CA LEU A 283 28.35 32.32 4.50
C LEU A 283 28.14 31.77 5.91
N SER A 284 27.35 32.49 6.71
CA SER A 284 26.96 32.08 8.04
C SER A 284 25.70 31.22 7.96
N VAL A 285 25.75 30.03 8.57
CA VAL A 285 24.67 29.02 8.55
C VAL A 285 23.33 29.57 9.10
N GLY A 286 23.36 30.68 9.85
CA GLY A 286 22.18 31.31 10.45
C GLY A 286 21.30 32.12 9.49
N GLU A 287 21.75 32.45 8.28
CA GLU A 287 21.00 33.32 7.35
C GLU A 287 20.09 32.55 6.36
N ILE A 288 20.23 31.23 6.26
CA ILE A 288 19.51 30.42 5.25
C ILE A 288 18.07 30.10 5.67
N ILE A 289 17.78 29.96 6.96
CA ILE A 289 16.40 29.68 7.44
C ILE A 289 15.46 30.85 7.13
N SER A 290 15.95 32.09 7.10
CA SER A 290 15.15 33.26 6.70
C SER A 290 14.83 33.33 5.20
N ILE A 291 15.41 32.47 4.36
CA ILE A 291 15.19 32.45 2.91
C ILE A 291 13.97 31.57 2.55
N ILE A 292 13.51 30.71 3.48
CA ILE A 292 12.43 29.73 3.26
C ILE A 292 11.09 30.22 3.85
N GLU A 293 10.99 31.47 4.31
CA GLU A 293 9.67 32.10 4.49
C GLU A 293 9.06 32.31 3.09
N GLU A 294 8.32 31.28 2.68
CA GLU A 294 7.36 31.16 1.57
C GLU A 294 7.52 32.21 0.45
N PRO A 295 8.05 31.85 -0.74
CA PRO A 295 7.41 32.43 -1.91
C PRO A 295 5.95 32.01 -1.81
N GLU A 296 5.03 32.98 -1.66
CA GLU A 296 3.64 32.80 -2.06
C GLU A 296 3.73 32.13 -3.43
N MET A 297 3.48 30.82 -3.50
CA MET A 297 3.20 30.20 -4.77
C MET A 297 1.93 30.89 -5.21
N ASP A 298 2.07 31.85 -6.13
CA ASP A 298 0.99 32.27 -7.01
C ASP A 298 0.36 30.97 -7.50
N ASP A 299 -0.76 30.64 -6.89
CA ASP A 299 -1.54 29.45 -7.14
C ASP A 299 -1.77 29.34 -8.66
N PRO A 300 -1.08 28.43 -9.37
CA PRO A 300 -1.32 28.27 -10.78
C PRO A 300 -2.62 27.50 -11.04
N SER A 301 -3.42 27.18 -10.00
CA SER A 301 -4.70 26.47 -10.14
C SER A 301 -5.81 27.28 -10.80
N ASN A 302 -5.58 28.54 -11.18
CA ASN A 302 -6.63 29.37 -11.80
C ASN A 302 -6.57 29.53 -13.33
N ASP A 303 -5.58 28.96 -14.05
CA ASP A 303 -5.50 29.11 -15.53
C ASP A 303 -5.28 27.80 -16.32
N PHE A 304 -5.38 26.63 -15.68
CA PHE A 304 -5.43 25.32 -16.37
C PHE A 304 -6.71 24.53 -16.02
N MET A 305 -7.85 25.22 -16.07
CA MET A 305 -9.14 24.56 -16.27
C MET A 305 -9.46 24.59 -17.76
N ASP A 306 -8.88 23.66 -18.52
CA ASP A 306 -9.53 23.05 -19.68
C ASP A 306 -8.75 21.81 -20.14
N GLU A 307 -9.48 20.70 -20.21
CA GLU A 307 -9.14 19.43 -20.89
C GLU A 307 -8.12 18.49 -20.21
N ASP A 308 -8.57 17.70 -19.24
CA ASP A 308 -8.89 16.26 -19.42
C ASP A 308 -9.11 15.55 -18.07
N GLN A 309 -10.26 15.81 -17.41
CA GLN A 309 -10.74 15.01 -16.28
C GLN A 309 -11.85 14.07 -16.76
N THR A 310 -11.49 12.85 -17.14
CA THR A 310 -12.42 11.71 -17.10
C THR A 310 -11.70 10.41 -16.72
N LEU A 311 -11.52 10.13 -15.43
CA LEU A 311 -11.45 8.73 -14.96
C LEU A 311 -11.63 8.47 -13.46
N THR A 312 -12.34 9.30 -12.69
CA THR A 312 -13.02 8.85 -11.46
C THR A 312 -14.28 9.67 -11.27
N GLY A 313 -15.44 9.12 -11.62
CA GLY A 313 -16.75 9.78 -11.50
C GLY A 313 -17.25 9.89 -10.07
N TYR A 314 -16.41 10.38 -9.15
CA TYR A 314 -16.80 10.66 -7.77
C TYR A 314 -17.38 12.08 -7.71
N ASP A 315 -18.71 12.16 -7.73
CA ASP A 315 -19.45 13.37 -7.42
C ASP A 315 -19.89 13.28 -5.94
N PRO A 316 -19.26 14.03 -5.02
CA PRO A 316 -19.62 13.99 -3.60
C PRO A 316 -21.04 14.51 -3.32
N ASP A 317 -21.68 15.18 -4.30
CA ASP A 317 -23.06 15.66 -4.22
C ASP A 317 -24.07 14.70 -4.88
N ALA A 318 -23.63 13.54 -5.38
CA ALA A 318 -24.54 12.56 -6.00
C ALA A 318 -25.53 11.99 -4.97
N PRO A 319 -26.84 11.94 -5.29
CA PRO A 319 -27.83 11.39 -4.37
C PRO A 319 -27.61 9.89 -4.16
N PRO A 320 -27.90 9.36 -2.96
CA PRO A 320 -27.72 7.94 -2.68
C PRO A 320 -28.61 7.09 -3.57
N ASN A 321 -28.06 5.97 -4.03
CA ASN A 321 -28.82 4.97 -4.77
C ASN A 321 -29.76 4.24 -3.80
N ARG A 322 -31.00 3.99 -4.23
CA ARG A 322 -32.03 3.36 -3.40
C ARG A 322 -32.59 2.13 -4.11
N ILE A 323 -32.30 0.95 -3.59
CA ILE A 323 -32.67 -0.34 -4.19
C ILE A 323 -33.64 -1.08 -3.27
N GLN A 324 -34.75 -1.59 -3.81
CA GLN A 324 -35.69 -2.41 -3.04
C GLN A 324 -35.00 -3.71 -2.58
N ALA A 325 -35.11 -4.02 -1.28
CA ALA A 325 -34.63 -5.28 -0.71
C ALA A 325 -35.39 -6.47 -1.34
N GLU A 326 -34.68 -7.52 -1.74
CA GLU A 326 -35.22 -8.59 -2.60
C GLU A 326 -36.12 -9.57 -1.83
N ALA A 327 -35.73 -9.91 -0.60
CA ALA A 327 -36.43 -10.88 0.24
C ALA A 327 -37.38 -10.23 1.26
N LEU A 328 -37.32 -8.91 1.46
CA LEU A 328 -38.18 -8.18 2.37
C LEU A 328 -39.45 -7.63 1.68
N SER A 329 -40.45 -7.27 2.48
CA SER A 329 -41.69 -6.70 1.96
C SER A 329 -41.46 -5.32 1.31
N GLU A 330 -42.43 -4.89 0.51
CA GLU A 330 -42.43 -3.57 -0.13
C GLU A 330 -42.15 -2.45 0.89
N GLY A 331 -41.26 -1.52 0.50
CA GLY A 331 -40.86 -0.37 1.31
C GLY A 331 -39.55 -0.52 2.08
N TRP A 332 -38.97 -1.73 2.13
CA TRP A 332 -37.60 -1.93 2.63
C TRP A 332 -36.58 -1.62 1.53
N MET A 333 -35.63 -0.74 1.81
CA MET A 333 -34.70 -0.22 0.82
C MET A 333 -33.25 -0.33 1.27
N TRP A 334 -32.37 -0.83 0.42
CA TRP A 334 -30.93 -0.57 0.53
C TRP A 334 -30.65 0.86 0.09
N VAL A 335 -30.01 1.65 0.95
CA VAL A 335 -29.52 2.99 0.66
C VAL A 335 -28.01 2.90 0.53
N GLU A 336 -27.50 3.18 -0.68
CA GLU A 336 -26.08 3.08 -1.00
C GLU A 336 -25.55 4.48 -1.32
N TYR A 337 -24.50 4.88 -0.61
CA TYR A 337 -23.84 6.17 -0.82
C TYR A 337 -22.67 6.02 -1.81
N PRO A 338 -22.31 7.10 -2.54
CA PRO A 338 -21.21 7.06 -3.50
C PRO A 338 -19.83 6.75 -2.90
N ASP A 339 -19.67 6.94 -1.60
CA ASP A 339 -18.46 6.64 -0.83
C ASP A 339 -18.30 5.14 -0.48
N GLY A 340 -19.24 4.29 -0.92
CA GLY A 340 -19.22 2.85 -0.63
C GLY A 340 -19.87 2.48 0.71
N SER A 341 -20.39 3.45 1.46
CA SER A 341 -21.17 3.19 2.66
C SER A 341 -22.66 2.98 2.35
N GLY A 342 -23.42 2.47 3.32
CA GLY A 342 -24.87 2.35 3.16
C GLY A 342 -25.59 1.73 4.35
N CYS A 343 -26.89 1.48 4.18
CA CYS A 343 -27.70 0.80 5.19
C CYS A 343 -28.95 0.15 4.58
N LEU A 344 -29.61 -0.69 5.37
CA LEU A 344 -30.95 -1.18 5.11
C LEU A 344 -31.96 -0.29 5.84
N GLU A 345 -32.79 0.44 5.10
CA GLU A 345 -33.82 1.35 5.63
C GLU A 345 -35.20 0.67 5.63
N SER A 346 -35.93 0.82 6.73
CA SER A 346 -37.30 0.32 6.88
C SER A 346 -38.34 1.24 6.21
N PRO A 347 -39.59 0.78 5.99
CA PRO A 347 -40.64 1.59 5.38
C PRO A 347 -41.01 2.87 6.15
N ASP A 348 -40.72 2.93 7.45
CA ASP A 348 -40.89 4.09 8.32
C ASP A 348 -39.64 4.99 8.42
N GLY A 349 -38.57 4.66 7.69
CA GLY A 349 -37.36 5.47 7.57
C GLY A 349 -36.31 5.22 8.66
N GLU A 350 -36.39 4.10 9.37
CA GLU A 350 -35.35 3.71 10.34
C GLU A 350 -34.24 2.91 9.66
N SER A 351 -32.99 3.26 9.95
CA SER A 351 -31.81 2.59 9.39
C SER A 351 -31.39 1.39 10.25
N TYR A 352 -31.09 0.28 9.57
CA TYR A 352 -30.63 -0.98 10.10
C TYR A 352 -29.39 -1.45 9.34
N SER A 353 -28.49 -2.14 10.03
CA SER A 353 -27.28 -2.73 9.45
C SER A 353 -26.51 -1.77 8.53
N SER A 354 -26.09 -0.64 9.11
CA SER A 354 -25.16 0.26 8.42
C SER A 354 -23.89 -0.50 8.06
N TYR A 355 -23.36 -0.24 6.88
CA TYR A 355 -22.14 -0.88 6.40
C TYR A 355 -21.21 0.13 5.73
N GLU A 356 -19.95 -0.24 5.69
CA GLU A 356 -18.89 0.41 4.95
C GLU A 356 -18.15 -0.67 4.16
N ILE A 357 -18.03 -0.46 2.86
CA ILE A 357 -17.26 -1.35 1.99
C ILE A 357 -15.82 -0.84 2.03
N HIS A 358 -14.96 -1.65 2.62
CA HIS A 358 -13.53 -1.38 2.65
C HIS A 358 -12.92 -1.58 1.25
N PHE A 359 -11.79 -0.92 1.03
CA PHE A 359 -11.08 -0.96 -0.25
C PHE A 359 -10.63 -2.37 -0.66
N ASP A 360 -10.48 -3.28 0.31
CA ASP A 360 -10.17 -4.70 0.10
C ASP A 360 -11.40 -5.56 -0.27
N GLY A 361 -12.58 -4.94 -0.41
CA GLY A 361 -13.84 -5.60 -0.73
C GLY A 361 -14.53 -6.23 0.48
N ASN A 362 -13.92 -6.19 1.67
CA ASN A 362 -14.57 -6.63 2.89
C ASN A 362 -15.64 -5.62 3.31
N ILE A 363 -16.71 -6.14 3.92
CA ILE A 363 -17.84 -5.32 4.32
C ILE A 363 -17.84 -5.28 5.84
N GLU A 364 -17.51 -4.12 6.41
CA GLU A 364 -17.72 -3.90 7.83
C GLU A 364 -19.14 -3.41 8.04
N HIS A 365 -19.91 -4.10 8.87
CA HIS A 365 -21.33 -3.81 9.05
C HIS A 365 -21.75 -3.90 10.51
N GLN A 366 -22.79 -3.14 10.84
CA GLN A 366 -23.39 -3.15 12.16
C GLN A 366 -24.32 -4.37 12.30
N ASN A 367 -24.06 -5.20 13.30
CA ASN A 367 -24.91 -6.33 13.66
C ASN A 367 -26.32 -5.85 14.08
N LEU A 368 -27.35 -6.54 13.59
CA LEU A 368 -28.76 -6.21 13.80
C LEU A 368 -29.25 -6.37 15.26
N GLU A 369 -28.59 -7.18 16.08
CA GLU A 369 -29.05 -7.53 17.43
C GLU A 369 -28.45 -6.63 18.52
N ASP A 370 -27.14 -6.40 18.48
CA ASP A 370 -26.37 -5.75 19.54
C ASP A 370 -25.57 -4.51 19.05
N LYS A 371 -25.66 -4.19 17.76
CA LYS A 371 -25.10 -2.99 17.13
C LYS A 371 -23.58 -2.85 17.17
N HIS A 372 -22.83 -3.93 17.42
CA HIS A 372 -21.39 -3.90 17.21
C HIS A 372 -21.03 -4.07 15.73
N TRP A 373 -19.83 -3.64 15.36
CA TRP A 373 -19.32 -3.77 14.00
C TRP A 373 -18.68 -5.15 13.81
N GLU A 374 -19.04 -5.81 12.72
CA GLU A 374 -18.55 -7.12 12.31
C GLU A 374 -18.03 -7.06 10.87
N LEU A 375 -16.98 -7.82 10.59
CA LEU A 375 -16.42 -7.95 9.25
C LEU A 375 -17.08 -9.13 8.52
N SER A 376 -17.63 -8.87 7.35
CA SER A 376 -18.05 -9.90 6.38
C SER A 376 -17.02 -9.99 5.25
N ILE A 377 -16.64 -11.21 4.92
CA ILE A 377 -15.69 -11.57 3.85
C ILE A 377 -16.47 -12.12 2.63
N ASP A 378 -17.80 -12.21 2.75
CA ASP A 378 -18.67 -12.66 1.67
C ASP A 378 -18.92 -11.53 0.66
N GLY A 379 -19.27 -11.89 -0.58
CA GLY A 379 -19.62 -10.91 -1.61
C GLY A 379 -20.82 -10.04 -1.21
N PHE A 380 -20.91 -8.84 -1.79
CA PHE A 380 -21.93 -7.85 -1.42
C PHE A 380 -23.37 -8.35 -1.60
N SER A 381 -23.62 -9.18 -2.63
CA SER A 381 -24.93 -9.81 -2.84
C SER A 381 -25.26 -10.84 -1.75
N GLU A 382 -24.27 -11.64 -1.35
CA GLU A 382 -24.40 -12.62 -0.27
C GLU A 382 -24.64 -11.93 1.08
N PHE A 383 -23.88 -10.88 1.38
CA PHE A 383 -24.06 -10.02 2.55
C PHE A 383 -25.49 -9.48 2.66
N LYS A 384 -26.00 -8.87 1.57
CA LYS A 384 -27.37 -8.34 1.56
C LYS A 384 -28.42 -9.41 1.84
N ASN A 385 -28.28 -10.57 1.21
CA ASN A 385 -29.20 -11.68 1.44
C ASN A 385 -29.15 -12.15 2.90
N GLU A 386 -27.96 -12.28 3.49
CA GLU A 386 -27.83 -12.65 4.90
C GLU A 386 -28.51 -11.65 5.84
N VAL A 387 -28.28 -10.34 5.65
CA VAL A 387 -28.91 -9.28 6.43
C VAL A 387 -30.43 -9.33 6.29
N GLU A 388 -30.94 -9.51 5.07
CA GLU A 388 -32.38 -9.63 4.82
C GLU A 388 -32.98 -10.86 5.51
N GLN A 389 -32.33 -12.04 5.47
CA GLN A 389 -32.80 -13.24 6.17
C GLN A 389 -32.80 -13.08 7.69
N LYS A 390 -31.75 -12.44 8.24
CA LYS A 390 -31.68 -12.09 9.67
C LYS A 390 -32.82 -11.13 10.02
N MET A 391 -33.12 -10.16 9.16
CA MET A 391 -34.19 -9.20 9.40
C MET A 391 -35.59 -9.83 9.33
N ILE A 392 -35.84 -10.73 8.38
CA ILE A 392 -37.08 -11.54 8.31
C ILE A 392 -37.27 -12.32 9.63
N SER A 393 -36.20 -12.95 10.12
CA SER A 393 -36.23 -13.71 11.37
C SER A 393 -36.53 -12.81 12.57
N LYS A 394 -35.93 -11.61 12.63
CA LYS A 394 -36.16 -10.61 13.67
C LYS A 394 -37.60 -10.10 13.67
N LEU A 395 -38.15 -9.77 12.50
CA LEU A 395 -39.53 -9.33 12.33
C LEU A 395 -40.53 -10.45 12.70
N GLY A 396 -40.28 -11.68 12.25
CA GLY A 396 -41.09 -12.85 12.61
C GLY A 396 -41.14 -13.12 14.11
N ASN A 397 -40.00 -12.98 14.80
CA ASN A 397 -39.92 -13.13 16.25
C ASN A 397 -40.61 -12.01 17.03
N GLN A 398 -40.64 -10.78 16.50
CA GLN A 398 -41.40 -9.67 17.09
C GLN A 398 -42.91 -9.87 16.94
N VAL A 399 -43.37 -10.37 15.79
CA VAL A 399 -44.80 -10.69 15.56
C VAL A 399 -45.26 -11.84 16.46
N ALA A 400 -44.44 -12.90 16.62
CA ALA A 400 -44.75 -14.02 17.51
C ALA A 400 -44.79 -13.60 19.00
N LYS A 401 -43.88 -12.72 19.44
CA LYS A 401 -43.92 -12.15 20.80
C LYS A 401 -45.17 -11.30 21.04
N SER A 402 -45.56 -10.48 20.08
CA SER A 402 -46.79 -9.67 20.15
C SER A 402 -48.06 -10.52 20.19
N GLN A 403 -48.13 -11.60 19.40
CA GLN A 403 -49.26 -12.53 19.40
C GLN A 403 -49.32 -13.42 20.67
N SER A 404 -48.17 -13.80 21.24
CA SER A 404 -48.11 -14.55 22.51
C SER A 404 -48.57 -13.72 23.72
N ASN A 405 -48.35 -12.40 23.67
CA ASN A 405 -48.86 -11.46 24.69
C ASN A 405 -50.36 -11.20 24.54
N GLU A 406 -50.92 -11.24 23.32
CA GLU A 406 -52.37 -11.11 23.10
C GLU A 406 -53.13 -12.41 23.41
N GLN A 407 -52.54 -13.60 23.20
CA GLN A 407 -53.15 -14.88 23.60
C GLN A 407 -53.08 -15.16 25.11
N SER A 408 -52.27 -14.41 25.87
CA SER A 408 -52.26 -14.43 27.34
C SER A 408 -53.41 -13.60 27.97
N LEU A 409 -54.24 -12.93 27.16
CA LEU A 409 -55.31 -12.04 27.63
C LEU A 409 -56.74 -12.56 27.38
N VAL A 410 -56.90 -13.86 27.08
CA VAL A 410 -58.24 -14.49 27.03
C VAL A 410 -58.49 -15.35 28.27
N GLU A 411 -59.16 -14.71 29.23
CA GLU A 411 -60.06 -15.21 30.28
C GLU A 411 -59.62 -16.41 31.17
N ALA A 412 -59.35 -16.10 32.44
CA ALA A 412 -59.77 -16.95 33.56
C ALA A 412 -60.41 -16.06 34.66
N PRO A 413 -61.42 -16.56 35.38
CA PRO A 413 -62.50 -15.75 35.95
C PRO A 413 -62.10 -14.98 37.21
N VAL A 414 -62.77 -13.85 37.39
CA VAL A 414 -62.72 -12.99 38.57
C VAL A 414 -62.98 -13.79 39.85
N VAL A 415 -61.96 -13.92 40.69
CA VAL A 415 -62.12 -14.23 42.12
C VAL A 415 -61.66 -13.01 42.89
N GLU A 416 -62.62 -12.25 43.42
CA GLU A 416 -62.34 -11.20 44.41
C GLU A 416 -61.75 -11.83 45.68
N ILE A 417 -60.50 -11.50 46.00
CA ILE A 417 -59.96 -11.66 47.35
C ILE A 417 -59.42 -10.32 47.83
N ARG A 418 -60.00 -9.88 48.95
CA ARG A 418 -59.73 -8.61 49.63
C ARG A 418 -58.29 -8.53 50.14
N ARG A 419 -57.75 -7.31 50.04
CA ARG A 419 -56.50 -6.82 50.61
C ARG A 419 -56.33 -7.19 52.09
N ASN A 420 -55.08 -7.47 52.50
CA ASN A 420 -54.50 -6.86 53.69
C ASN A 420 -52.97 -6.73 53.59
N ALA A 421 -52.57 -5.48 53.41
CA ALA A 421 -51.46 -4.70 53.99
C ALA A 421 -50.17 -5.37 54.53
N SER A 422 -49.09 -4.64 54.19
CA SER A 422 -47.82 -4.43 54.92
C SER A 422 -46.77 -5.54 54.82
N ALA A 423 -45.68 -5.35 54.07
CA ALA A 423 -44.54 -4.48 54.39
C ALA A 423 -43.87 -4.90 55.71
N GLU A 424 -42.72 -5.57 55.64
CA GLU A 424 -41.40 -4.92 55.70
C GLU A 424 -40.27 -5.96 55.74
N ASN A 425 -39.27 -5.65 54.93
CA ASN A 425 -37.84 -5.89 55.08
C ASN A 425 -37.33 -6.55 56.38
N GLY A 426 -36.41 -7.51 56.20
CA GLY A 426 -35.54 -7.94 57.28
C GLY A 426 -34.52 -9.00 56.89
N GLY A 427 -33.41 -8.57 56.27
CA GLY A 427 -32.06 -8.93 56.72
C GLY A 427 -31.52 -10.36 56.53
N LEU A 428 -30.44 -10.43 55.73
CA LEU A 428 -29.15 -11.08 56.03
C LEU A 428 -29.17 -12.52 56.61
N SER A 429 -28.68 -13.49 55.83
CA SER A 429 -27.36 -14.10 56.10
C SER A 429 -27.05 -15.22 55.09
N ALA A 430 -25.75 -15.41 54.90
CA ALA A 430 -25.14 -16.37 53.99
C ALA A 430 -25.42 -17.83 54.36
N SER A 431 -25.47 -18.70 53.36
CA SER A 431 -24.83 -20.02 53.45
C SER A 431 -24.59 -20.59 52.06
N LYS A 432 -23.36 -21.06 51.86
CA LYS A 432 -23.01 -22.13 50.93
C LYS A 432 -23.98 -23.30 51.12
N ASP A 433 -24.33 -23.99 50.04
CA ASP A 433 -23.96 -25.40 49.94
C ASP A 433 -24.03 -25.92 48.50
N ILE A 434 -22.91 -26.52 48.15
CA ILE A 434 -22.69 -27.40 47.01
C ILE A 434 -23.33 -28.74 47.38
N THR A 435 -24.17 -29.32 46.52
CA THR A 435 -23.95 -30.73 46.12
C THR A 435 -24.78 -31.14 44.90
N ARG A 436 -24.00 -31.56 43.89
CA ARG A 436 -24.27 -32.52 42.79
C ARG A 436 -25.25 -32.15 41.69
#